data_AF-A0A920PMA0-F1
#
_entry.id   AF-A0A920PMA0-F1
#
_cell.length_a   1.000
_cell.length_b   1.000
_cell.length_c   1.000
_cell.angle_alpha   90.00
_cell.angle_beta   90.00
_cell.angle_gamma   90.00
#
_symmetry.space_group_name_H-M   'P 1'
#
loop_
_entity.id
_entity.type
_entity.pdbx_description
1 polymer ?
#
loop_
_entity_poly.entity_id
_entity_poly.type
_entity_poly.pdbx_seq_one_letter_code
_entity_poly.pdbx_strand_id
1 'polypeptide(L)'
;MAGIFSRVARVSYTGELSFEINVRRRDGLAVWRALMDTGTAFGITPVGSETSGVLRIEKGYISAGAEGDGITNPFDAGMSLGGQPKQTGFCR
;
A
#
# COMPACT_ATOMS: atom_id res chain seq x y z
N MET A 1 8.82 -12.12 13.34
CA MET A 1 8.23 -10.90 13.94
C MET A 1 7.37 -11.33 15.12
N ALA A 2 7.70 -11.03 16.38
CA ALA A 2 6.96 -11.53 17.55
C ALA A 2 6.70 -13.07 17.53
N GLY A 3 7.61 -13.87 16.96
CA GLY A 3 7.45 -15.32 16.74
C GLY A 3 6.47 -15.73 15.62
N ILE A 4 5.81 -14.77 14.96
CA ILE A 4 4.82 -14.98 13.91
C ILE A 4 5.48 -14.91 12.53
N PHE A 5 5.05 -15.81 11.63
CA PHE A 5 5.44 -15.78 10.23
C PHE A 5 4.78 -14.61 9.51
N SER A 6 5.58 -13.75 8.91
CA SER A 6 5.15 -12.51 8.26
C SER A 6 5.92 -12.31 6.96
N ARG A 7 5.24 -11.85 5.90
CA ARG A 7 5.89 -11.33 4.70
C ARG A 7 6.05 -9.82 4.85
N VAL A 8 7.30 -9.36 4.79
CA VAL A 8 7.62 -7.93 4.86
C VAL A 8 8.09 -7.47 3.50
N ALA A 9 7.47 -6.42 2.98
CA ALA A 9 7.86 -5.80 1.72
C ALA A 9 8.24 -4.34 1.97
N ARG A 10 9.35 -3.89 1.39
CA ARG A 10 9.75 -2.48 1.38
C ARG A 10 8.97 -1.77 0.28
N VAL A 11 7.79 -1.27 0.64
CA VAL A 11 6.84 -0.60 -0.26
C VAL A 11 6.23 0.57 0.48
N SER A 12 5.91 1.64 -0.25
CA SER A 12 5.30 2.84 0.30
C SER A 12 4.13 3.31 -0.53
N TYR A 13 3.08 3.74 0.17
CA TYR A 13 1.94 4.42 -0.41
C TYR A 13 1.93 5.92 -0.08
N THR A 14 2.76 6.34 0.87
CA THR A 14 2.89 7.75 1.28
C THR A 14 4.15 8.40 0.71
N GLY A 15 4.99 7.66 0.00
CA GLY A 15 6.29 8.07 -0.52
C GLY A 15 7.39 8.26 0.54
N GLU A 16 7.10 7.91 1.80
CA GLU A 16 8.08 7.90 2.89
C GLU A 16 8.66 6.50 3.12
N LEU A 17 9.68 6.37 3.96
CA LEU A 17 10.23 5.06 4.34
C LEU A 17 9.17 4.25 5.10
N SER A 18 8.61 3.25 4.43
CA SER A 18 7.60 2.37 5.01
C SER A 18 7.77 0.92 4.59
N PHE A 19 7.10 0.05 5.33
CA PHE A 19 7.06 -1.37 5.08
C PHE A 19 5.61 -1.86 5.15
N GLU A 20 5.27 -2.78 4.26
CA GLU A 20 4.01 -3.51 4.31
C GLU A 20 4.24 -4.86 4.97
N ILE A 21 3.42 -5.16 5.98
CA ILE A 21 3.56 -6.38 6.78
C ILE A 21 2.30 -7.23 6.60
N ASN A 22 2.47 -8.32 5.87
CA ASN A 22 1.40 -9.27 5.57
C ASN A 22 1.48 -10.47 6.51
N VAL A 23 0.39 -10.75 7.22
CA VAL A 23 0.27 -11.84 8.18
C VAL A 23 -1.04 -12.59 7.97
N ARG A 24 -1.15 -13.80 8.53
CA ARG A 24 -2.43 -14.52 8.51
C ARG A 24 -3.45 -13.72 9.31
N ARG A 25 -4.71 -13.71 8.85
CA ARG A 25 -5.81 -12.92 9.44
C ARG A 25 -5.90 -13.06 10.97
N ARG A 26 -5.78 -14.29 11.49
CA ARG A 26 -5.86 -14.58 12.93
C ARG A 26 -4.74 -13.94 13.77
N ASP A 27 -3.60 -13.66 13.15
CA ASP A 27 -2.40 -13.16 13.83
C ASP A 27 -2.33 -11.62 13.81
N GLY A 28 -3.22 -10.95 13.05
CA GLY A 28 -3.18 -9.50 12.82
C GLY A 28 -3.20 -8.67 14.10
N LEU A 29 -4.08 -8.99 15.04
CA LEU A 29 -4.20 -8.25 16.30
C LEU A 29 -2.96 -8.40 17.20
N ALA A 30 -2.37 -9.60 17.23
CA ALA A 30 -1.16 -9.85 18.02
C ALA A 30 0.02 -9.04 17.48
N VAL A 31 0.17 -9.01 16.16
CA VAL A 31 1.21 -8.24 15.47
C VAL A 31 1.01 -6.74 15.64
N TRP A 32 -0.22 -6.25 15.51
CA TRP A 32 -0.58 -4.85 15.75
C TRP A 32 -0.18 -4.40 17.16
N ARG A 33 -0.57 -5.16 18.19
CA ARG A 33 -0.24 -4.84 19.59
C ARG A 33 1.27 -4.80 19.83
N ALA A 34 2.00 -5.78 19.31
CA ALA A 34 3.46 -5.82 19.43
C ALA A 34 4.13 -4.60 18.77
N LEU A 35 3.63 -4.16 17.61
CA LEU A 35 4.13 -2.96 16.93
C LEU A 35 3.85 -1.68 17.72
N MET A 36 2.64 -1.52 18.25
CA MET A 36 2.26 -0.33 19.02
C MET A 36 3.05 -0.24 20.33
N ASP A 37 3.23 -1.36 21.02
CA ASP A 37 3.99 -1.44 22.27
C ASP A 37 5.47 -1.04 22.03
N THR A 38 6.14 -1.69 21.08
CA THR A 38 7.54 -1.37 20.73
C THR A 38 7.72 0.03 20.14
N GLY A 39 6.73 0.52 19.39
CA GLY A 39 6.74 1.84 18.78
C GLY A 39 6.49 3.00 19.75
N THR A 40 6.02 2.72 20.98
CA THR A 40 5.67 3.75 21.97
C THR A 40 6.87 4.66 22.28
N ALA A 41 8.07 4.09 22.39
CA ALA A 41 9.31 4.84 22.61
C ALA A 41 9.69 5.79 21.44
N PHE A 42 9.10 5.58 20.27
CA PHE A 42 9.33 6.36 19.04
C PHE A 42 8.15 7.30 18.71
N GLY A 43 7.15 7.41 19.59
CA GLY A 43 5.96 8.23 19.34
C GLY A 43 5.04 7.68 18.24
N ILE A 44 5.00 6.35 18.07
CA ILE A 44 4.15 5.72 17.05
C ILE A 44 2.70 6.17 17.17
N THR A 45 2.09 6.55 16.06
CA THR A 45 0.70 7.01 15.99
C THR A 45 -0.04 6.24 14.91
N PRO A 46 -1.22 5.67 15.21
CA PRO A 46 -2.03 5.01 14.20
C PRO A 46 -2.60 6.06 13.23
N VAL A 47 -2.51 5.78 11.94
CA VAL A 47 -2.98 6.67 10.89
C VAL A 47 -4.15 6.02 10.16
N GLY A 48 -5.19 6.81 9.88
CA GLY A 48 -6.38 6.37 9.16
C GLY A 48 -6.20 6.36 7.63
N SER A 49 -7.16 5.76 6.94
CA SER A 49 -7.17 5.67 5.48
C SER A 49 -7.21 7.03 4.78
N GLU A 50 -7.88 8.02 5.36
CA GLU A 50 -7.99 9.37 4.79
C GLU A 50 -6.64 10.08 4.70
N THR A 51 -5.85 10.05 5.79
CA THR A 51 -4.50 10.61 5.79
C THR A 51 -3.60 9.91 4.79
N SER A 52 -3.68 8.58 4.70
CA SER A 52 -2.96 7.82 3.67
C SER A 52 -3.38 8.22 2.26
N GLY A 53 -4.67 8.51 2.06
CA GLY A 53 -5.24 9.02 0.81
C GLY A 53 -4.76 10.42 0.43
N VAL A 54 -4.50 11.30 1.40
CA VAL A 54 -3.91 12.63 1.11
C VAL A 54 -2.44 12.47 0.71
N LEU A 55 -1.66 11.73 1.50
CA LEU A 55 -0.23 11.56 1.28
C LEU A 55 0.08 10.90 -0.08
N ARG A 56 -0.74 9.94 -0.50
CA ARG A 56 -0.56 9.29 -1.81
C ARG A 56 -0.85 10.23 -2.98
N ILE A 57 -1.79 11.18 -2.82
CA ILE A 57 -2.07 12.21 -3.82
C ILE A 57 -0.90 13.18 -3.93
N GLU A 58 -0.34 13.62 -2.79
CA GLU A 58 0.83 14.51 -2.77
C GLU A 58 2.04 13.90 -3.48
N LYS A 59 2.20 12.58 -3.43
CA LYS A 59 3.27 11.85 -4.14
C LYS A 59 2.93 11.46 -5.58
N GLY A 60 1.70 11.70 -6.03
CA GLY A 60 1.26 11.37 -7.38
C GLY A 60 0.98 9.88 -7.60
N TYR A 61 0.65 9.12 -6.56
CA TYR A 61 0.24 7.72 -6.71
C TYR A 61 -1.22 7.62 -7.13
N ILE A 62 -1.42 6.91 -8.23
CA ILE A 62 -2.71 6.70 -8.89
C ILE A 62 -3.37 5.47 -8.29
N SER A 63 -4.63 5.61 -7.89
CA SER A 63 -5.45 4.52 -7.39
C SER A 63 -6.52 4.15 -8.43
N ALA A 64 -6.63 2.86 -8.72
CA ALA A 64 -7.73 2.34 -9.51
C ALA A 64 -9.07 2.65 -8.80
N GLY A 65 -10.06 3.11 -9.56
CA GLY A 65 -11.36 3.58 -9.09
C GLY A 65 -11.41 5.03 -8.63
N ALA A 66 -10.27 5.70 -8.41
CA ALA A 66 -10.23 7.13 -8.09
C ALA A 66 -9.74 7.95 -9.29
N GLU A 67 -8.55 7.65 -9.81
CA GLU A 67 -7.97 8.37 -10.96
C GLU A 67 -7.99 7.55 -12.24
N GLY A 68 -8.13 6.22 -12.15
CA GLY A 68 -8.25 5.35 -13.31
C GLY A 68 -9.44 4.41 -13.15
N ASP A 69 -10.40 4.50 -14.06
CA ASP A 69 -11.53 3.59 -14.19
C ASP A 69 -11.37 2.70 -15.43
N GLY A 70 -12.39 1.90 -15.75
CA GLY A 70 -12.36 0.98 -16.89
C GLY A 70 -12.26 1.66 -18.27
N ILE A 71 -12.32 2.99 -18.34
CA ILE A 71 -12.25 3.76 -19.59
C ILE A 71 -11.01 4.66 -19.67
N THR A 72 -10.34 4.93 -18.55
CA THR A 72 -9.13 5.75 -18.51
C THR A 72 -7.95 4.94 -19.05
N ASN A 73 -7.33 5.40 -20.15
CA ASN A 73 -6.14 4.77 -20.68
C ASN A 73 -4.94 5.08 -19.75
N PRO A 74 -4.06 4.10 -19.43
CA PRO A 74 -2.83 4.36 -18.69
C PRO A 74 -1.96 5.50 -19.25
N PHE A 75 -2.01 5.74 -20.56
CA PHE A 75 -1.34 6.89 -21.18
C PHE A 75 -1.96 8.24 -20.79
N ASP A 76 -3.29 8.31 -20.66
CA ASP A 76 -4.02 9.52 -20.24
C ASP A 76 -3.76 9.84 -18.76
N ALA A 77 -3.53 8.79 -17.96
CA ALA A 77 -3.19 8.90 -16.54
C ALA A 77 -1.69 9.22 -16.29
N GLY A 78 -0.90 9.50 -17.33
CA GLY A 78 0.52 9.83 -17.17
C GLY A 78 1.41 8.64 -16.75
N MET A 79 0.91 7.40 -16.85
CA MET A 79 1.65 6.18 -16.47
C MET A 79 2.52 5.63 -17.61
N SER A 80 3.12 6.50 -18.41
CA SER A 80 3.76 6.13 -19.68
C SER A 80 5.14 5.45 -19.57
N LEU A 81 5.46 4.76 -18.47
CA LEU A 81 6.78 4.17 -18.26
C LEU A 81 6.74 2.65 -17.99
N GLY A 82 7.13 1.88 -19.01
CA GLY A 82 8.01 0.71 -18.82
C GLY A 82 7.37 -0.66 -18.60
N GLY A 83 6.43 -1.09 -19.43
CA GLY A 83 6.02 -2.50 -19.50
C GLY A 83 5.06 -2.75 -20.66
N GLN A 84 5.41 -3.66 -21.57
CA GLN A 84 4.65 -3.93 -22.80
C GLN A 84 3.15 -4.16 -22.55
N PRO A 85 2.28 -3.77 -23.51
CA PRO A 85 0.89 -4.18 -23.49
C PRO A 85 0.82 -5.68 -23.74
N LYS A 86 0.85 -6.48 -22.67
CA LYS A 86 0.41 -7.87 -22.74
C LYS A 86 -1.11 -7.88 -22.67
N GLN A 87 -1.74 -7.48 -23.78
CA GLN A 87 -3.07 -7.97 -24.09
C GLN A 87 -2.92 -9.46 -24.44
N THR A 88 -3.26 -10.32 -23.49
CA THR A 88 -3.67 -11.69 -23.80
C THR A 88 -4.61 -12.14 -22.70
N GLY A 89 -5.90 -11.89 -22.93
CA GLY A 89 -7.01 -12.48 -22.20
C GLY A 89 -7.26 -11.93 -20.80
N PHE A 90 -8.06 -10.86 -20.70
CA PHE A 90 -8.83 -10.59 -19.49
C PHE A 90 -10.31 -10.43 -19.86
N CYS A 91 -11.16 -11.13 -19.11
CA CYS A 91 -12.58 -11.38 -19.33
C CYS A 91 -12.95 -12.30 -20.51
N ARG A 92 -12.81 -13.61 -20.28
CA ARG A 92 -13.85 -14.59 -20.62
C ARG A 92 -14.10 -15.47 -19.42
#